data_AF-A0A0L0F941-F1
#
_entry.id   AF-A0A0L0F941-F1
#
_cell.length_a   1.000
_cell.length_b   1.000
_cell.length_c   1.000
_cell.angle_alpha   90.00
_cell.angle_beta   90.00
_cell.angle_gamma   90.00
#
_symmetry.space_group_name_H-M   'P 1'
#
loop_
_entity.id
_entity.type
_entity.pdbx_description
1 polymer ?
#
loop_
_entity_poly.entity_id
_entity_poly.type
_entity_poly.pdbx_seq_one_letter_code
_entity_poly.pdbx_strand_id
1 'polypeptide(L)'
;MLLLSGGIGSTHDDITYDAIAKTFGVQLEYHQPTLDLMTKYVKSKGAQDSKFSEEHKRMAYFPEGSKVHQTGDLWVPLVVTKNVHILPGVPILFSRLLELHGALFQQDVRLTTENLWSTERESDLAAALGLVQGNNPGVTVGSYPRFTEKGIQGVLLSFEGEDPEAVKQAVTEARASIKCEDTIPAKHITN
;
A
#
# COMPACT_ATOMS: atom_id res chain seq x y z
N MET A 1 1.64 4.22 13.96
CA MET A 1 1.89 4.96 12.70
C MET A 1 0.56 5.39 12.12
N LEU A 2 0.42 6.63 11.64
CA LEU A 2 -0.76 7.09 10.91
C LEU A 2 -0.35 7.37 9.46
N LEU A 3 -1.12 6.90 8.49
CA LEU A 3 -0.89 7.12 7.06
C LEU A 3 -2.05 7.93 6.49
N LEU A 4 -1.73 9.04 5.83
CA LEU A 4 -2.67 9.90 5.12
C LEU A 4 -2.29 9.95 3.65
N SER A 5 -3.29 9.96 2.77
CA SER A 5 -3.09 10.16 1.33
C SER A 5 -4.03 11.21 0.78
N GLY A 6 -3.52 12.07 -0.11
CA GLY A 6 -4.30 13.12 -0.77
C GLY A 6 -4.40 14.43 -0.01
N GLY A 7 -5.02 15.43 -0.64
CA GLY A 7 -5.16 16.78 -0.09
C GLY A 7 -3.85 17.57 -0.03
N ILE A 8 -2.90 17.29 -0.93
CA ILE A 8 -1.56 17.91 -0.97
C ILE A 8 -1.22 18.62 -2.30
N GLY A 9 -2.19 18.77 -3.19
CA GLY A 9 -2.04 19.51 -4.44
C GLY A 9 -2.14 21.04 -4.25
N SER A 10 -2.38 21.73 -5.36
CA SER A 10 -2.46 23.19 -5.42
C SER A 10 -3.87 23.74 -5.29
N THR A 11 -4.90 22.90 -5.19
CA THR A 11 -6.29 23.38 -5.14
C THR A 11 -6.68 23.82 -3.73
N HIS A 12 -7.77 24.58 -3.61
CA HIS A 12 -8.19 25.17 -2.34
C HIS A 12 -8.68 24.13 -1.31
N ASP A 13 -9.09 22.95 -1.79
CA ASP A 13 -9.49 21.79 -1.00
C ASP A 13 -8.31 20.91 -0.58
N ASP A 14 -7.11 21.15 -1.11
CA ASP A 14 -5.87 20.52 -0.65
C ASP A 14 -5.39 21.15 0.67
N ILE A 15 -5.97 20.69 1.78
CA ILE A 15 -5.77 21.25 3.12
C ILE A 15 -5.01 20.32 4.08
N THR A 16 -4.43 19.21 3.60
CA THR A 16 -3.84 18.18 4.48
C THR A 16 -2.69 18.74 5.32
N TYR A 17 -1.75 19.50 4.73
CA TYR A 17 -0.66 20.10 5.49
C TYR A 17 -1.15 21.17 6.47
N ASP A 18 -2.10 22.02 6.07
CA ASP A 18 -2.73 23.02 6.94
C ASP A 18 -3.41 22.36 8.16
N ALA A 19 -4.16 21.28 7.93
CA ALA A 19 -4.86 20.54 8.97
C ALA A 19 -3.88 19.88 9.96
N ILE A 20 -2.78 19.32 9.46
CA ILE A 20 -1.73 18.70 10.29
C ILE A 20 -1.00 19.77 11.10
N ALA A 21 -0.62 20.89 10.49
CA ALA A 21 0.03 22.00 11.16
C ALA A 21 -0.84 22.55 12.29
N LYS A 22 -2.13 22.79 12.01
CA LYS A 22 -3.12 23.21 13.02
C LYS A 22 -3.27 22.19 14.14
N THR A 23 -3.31 20.90 13.83
CA THR A 23 -3.46 19.82 14.82
C THR A 23 -2.27 19.76 15.79
N PHE A 24 -1.07 20.00 15.29
CA PHE A 24 0.15 19.97 16.10
C PHE A 24 0.55 21.33 16.67
N GLY A 25 -0.18 22.40 16.35
CA GLY A 25 0.10 23.76 16.82
C GLY A 25 1.40 24.32 16.26
N VAL A 26 1.77 23.94 15.03
CA VAL A 26 3.00 24.36 14.35
C VAL A 26 2.69 25.22 13.13
N GLN A 27 3.68 25.98 12.66
CA GLN A 27 3.56 26.77 11.43
C GLN A 27 3.85 25.91 10.20
N LEU A 28 3.51 26.44 9.03
CA LEU A 28 3.97 25.87 7.76
C LEU A 28 5.28 26.55 7.34
N GLU A 29 6.28 25.75 7.03
CA GLU A 29 7.58 26.19 6.56
C GLU A 29 7.79 25.84 5.10
N TYR A 30 8.47 26.75 4.41
CA TYR A 30 8.76 26.59 3.00
C TYR A 30 9.95 25.65 2.77
N HIS A 31 9.76 24.62 1.95
CA HIS A 31 10.79 23.63 1.64
C HIS A 31 11.36 23.82 0.24
N GLN A 32 12.41 24.64 0.14
CA GLN A 32 13.09 24.97 -1.12
C GLN A 32 13.47 23.74 -1.97
N PRO A 33 14.02 22.64 -1.41
CA PRO A 33 14.38 21.48 -2.22
C PRO A 33 13.20 20.83 -2.94
N THR A 34 11.98 20.90 -2.38
CA THR A 34 10.79 20.37 -3.06
C THR A 34 10.42 21.25 -4.25
N LEU A 35 10.49 22.58 -4.08
CA LEU A 35 10.23 23.51 -5.18
C LEU A 35 11.23 23.32 -6.32
N ASP A 36 12.51 23.06 -6.00
CA ASP A 36 13.54 22.85 -7.02
C ASP A 36 13.22 21.60 -7.88
N LEU A 37 12.78 20.52 -7.24
CA LEU A 37 12.33 19.31 -7.94
C LEU A 37 11.05 19.55 -8.76
N MET A 38 10.09 20.29 -8.22
CA MET A 38 8.90 20.71 -8.97
C MET A 38 9.28 21.53 -10.19
N THR A 39 10.19 22.49 -10.03
CA THR A 39 10.69 23.36 -11.12
C THR A 39 11.31 22.52 -12.22
N LYS A 40 12.17 21.57 -11.83
CA LYS A 40 12.83 20.63 -12.75
C LYS A 40 11.82 19.77 -13.49
N TYR A 41 10.80 19.27 -12.79
CA TYR A 41 9.74 18.45 -13.39
C TYR A 41 8.90 19.23 -14.41
N VAL A 42 8.48 20.45 -14.08
CA VAL A 42 7.70 21.29 -15.00
C VAL A 42 8.52 21.68 -16.23
N LYS A 43 9.81 21.99 -16.06
CA LYS A 43 10.74 22.22 -17.18
C LYS A 43 10.91 21.00 -18.08
N SER A 44 11.01 19.80 -17.51
CA SER A 44 11.12 18.56 -18.31
C SER A 44 9.86 18.23 -19.11
N LYS A 45 8.71 18.80 -18.73
CA LYS A 45 7.44 18.75 -19.47
C LYS A 45 7.27 19.84 -20.52
N GLY A 46 8.30 20.66 -20.77
CA GLY A 46 8.31 21.65 -21.85
C GLY A 46 7.76 23.04 -21.47
N ALA A 47 7.48 23.29 -20.20
CA ALA A 47 7.11 24.62 -19.74
C ALA A 47 8.35 25.55 -19.74
N GLN A 48 8.30 26.58 -20.58
CA GLN A 48 9.38 27.57 -20.77
C GLN A 48 9.47 28.56 -19.60
N ASP A 49 8.31 28.95 -19.04
CA ASP A 49 8.21 29.86 -17.90
C ASP A 49 7.87 29.09 -16.63
N SER A 50 8.89 28.65 -15.89
CA SER A 50 8.71 27.95 -14.61
C SER A 50 8.44 28.90 -13.44
N LYS A 51 7.62 29.93 -13.63
CA LYS A 51 7.13 30.76 -12.52
C LYS A 51 5.95 30.05 -11.89
N PHE A 52 6.19 29.41 -10.75
CA PHE A 52 5.11 28.86 -9.94
C PHE A 52 4.22 29.98 -9.41
N SER A 53 2.90 29.81 -9.58
CA SER A 53 1.92 30.62 -8.88
C SER A 53 1.96 30.32 -7.37
N GLU A 54 1.36 31.18 -6.56
CA GLU A 54 1.34 30.99 -5.10
C GLU A 54 0.65 29.66 -4.72
N GLU A 55 -0.35 29.25 -5.48
CA GLU A 55 -1.05 27.97 -5.31
C GLU A 55 -0.12 26.77 -5.54
N HIS A 56 0.78 26.85 -6.53
CA HIS A 56 1.77 25.80 -6.72
C HIS A 56 2.81 25.79 -5.61
N LYS A 57 3.23 26.97 -5.12
CA LYS A 57 4.19 27.06 -4.01
C LYS A 57 3.64 26.44 -2.72
N ARG A 58 2.32 26.46 -2.49
CA ARG A 58 1.65 25.80 -1.35
C ARG A 58 2.01 24.31 -1.24
N MET A 59 2.23 23.61 -2.36
CA MET A 59 2.64 22.20 -2.35
C MET A 59 4.04 21.95 -1.75
N ALA A 60 4.84 23.01 -1.57
CA ALA A 60 6.16 22.96 -0.94
C ALA A 60 6.17 23.57 0.47
N TYR A 61 5.01 23.89 1.05
CA TYR A 61 4.90 24.27 2.46
C TYR A 61 4.53 23.05 3.31
N PHE A 62 5.33 22.76 4.33
CA PHE A 62 5.13 21.61 5.21
C PHE A 62 5.08 22.04 6.67
N PRO A 63 4.41 21.30 7.56
CA PRO A 63 4.43 21.59 8.99
C PRO A 63 5.88 21.65 9.52
N GLU A 64 6.19 22.64 10.35
CA GLU A 64 7.49 22.81 10.98
C GLU A 64 7.94 21.51 11.67
N GLY A 65 9.22 21.15 11.52
CA GLY A 65 9.79 19.92 12.06
C GLY A 65 9.43 18.65 11.29
N SER A 66 8.82 18.78 10.10
CA SER A 66 8.58 17.62 9.21
C SER A 66 9.88 17.09 8.61
N LYS A 67 9.98 15.76 8.51
CA LYS A 67 11.01 15.09 7.71
C LYS A 67 10.52 14.93 6.28
N VAL A 68 11.26 15.46 5.32
CA VAL A 68 10.90 15.41 3.90
C VAL A 68 11.78 14.37 3.20
N HIS A 69 11.18 13.26 2.82
CA HIS A 69 11.84 12.18 2.09
C HIS A 69 11.65 12.40 0.60
N GLN A 70 12.64 13.02 -0.03
CA GLN A 70 12.67 13.23 -1.47
C GLN A 70 13.11 11.96 -2.20
N THR A 71 12.67 11.80 -3.43
CA THR A 71 13.13 10.72 -4.30
C THR A 71 13.55 11.30 -5.63
N GLY A 72 14.83 11.12 -5.99
CA GLY A 72 15.52 11.67 -7.18
C GLY A 72 14.64 12.31 -8.26
N ASP A 73 13.90 11.51 -9.01
CA ASP A 73 13.14 11.97 -10.18
C ASP A 73 11.68 12.36 -9.88
N LEU A 74 11.22 12.12 -8.66
CA LEU A 74 9.85 12.42 -8.24
C LEU A 74 9.78 13.83 -7.65
N TRP A 75 8.91 14.65 -8.22
CA TRP A 75 8.73 16.02 -7.74
C TRP A 75 8.00 16.11 -6.40
N VAL A 76 7.18 15.10 -6.08
CA VAL A 76 6.44 15.02 -4.83
C VAL A 76 7.23 14.20 -3.80
N PRO A 77 7.42 14.71 -2.57
CA PRO A 77 8.09 13.96 -1.51
C PRO A 77 7.09 13.12 -0.69
N LEU A 78 7.63 12.19 0.11
CA LEU A 78 6.93 11.65 1.27
C LEU A 78 7.26 12.55 2.47
N VAL A 79 6.24 13.11 3.11
CA VAL A 79 6.42 14.02 4.26
C VAL A 79 6.01 13.31 5.54
N VAL A 80 6.86 13.35 6.56
CA VAL A 80 6.57 12.78 7.88
C VAL A 80 6.56 13.89 8.92
N THR A 81 5.39 14.15 9.50
CA THR A 81 5.23 15.06 10.64
C THR A 81 4.92 14.24 11.89
N LYS A 82 5.86 14.17 12.83
CA LYS A 82 5.77 13.28 14.01
C LYS A 82 5.54 11.81 13.61
N ASN A 83 4.35 11.26 13.85
CA ASN A 83 3.96 9.89 13.53
C ASN A 83 3.06 9.78 12.28
N VAL A 84 2.81 10.91 11.59
CA VAL A 84 1.92 11.01 10.42
C VAL A 84 2.74 10.98 9.15
N HIS A 85 2.51 9.97 8.31
CA HIS A 85 3.13 9.80 7.00
C HIS A 85 2.16 10.27 5.93
N ILE A 86 2.57 11.25 5.14
CA ILE A 86 1.73 11.97 4.20
C ILE A 86 2.19 11.61 2.79
N LEU A 87 1.28 11.04 2.02
CA LEU A 87 1.51 10.55 0.66
C LEU A 87 0.58 11.26 -0.33
N PRO A 88 0.96 11.34 -1.62
CA PRO A 88 0.09 11.85 -2.67
C PRO A 88 -1.16 10.99 -2.83
N GLY A 89 -2.28 11.62 -3.20
CA GLY A 89 -3.52 10.91 -3.51
C GLY A 89 -3.51 10.22 -4.88
N VAL A 90 -2.58 10.59 -5.77
CA VAL A 90 -2.46 9.99 -7.10
C VAL A 90 -1.88 8.57 -6.96
N PRO A 91 -2.60 7.50 -7.35
CA PRO A 91 -2.19 6.12 -7.07
C PRO A 91 -0.79 5.76 -7.58
N ILE A 92 -0.41 6.23 -8.77
CA ILE A 92 0.91 5.93 -9.32
C ILE A 92 2.06 6.57 -8.52
N LEU A 93 1.85 7.78 -7.99
CA LEU A 93 2.84 8.47 -7.16
C LEU A 93 2.91 7.84 -5.77
N PHE A 94 1.76 7.43 -5.24
CA PHE A 94 1.64 6.74 -3.96
C PHE A 94 2.41 5.42 -3.99
N SER A 95 2.14 4.54 -4.95
CA SER A 95 2.81 3.24 -5.07
C SER A 95 4.32 3.39 -5.24
N ARG A 96 4.76 4.36 -6.05
CA ARG A 96 6.18 4.67 -6.21
C ARG A 96 6.85 5.06 -4.89
N LEU A 97 6.24 5.94 -4.11
CA LEU A 97 6.80 6.36 -2.83
C LEU A 97 6.84 5.21 -1.82
N LEU A 98 5.86 4.30 -1.84
CA LEU A 98 5.90 3.08 -1.02
C LEU A 98 7.01 2.13 -1.45
N GLU A 99 7.22 1.93 -2.74
CA GLU A 99 8.34 1.10 -3.27
C GLU A 99 9.69 1.65 -2.79
N LEU A 100 9.85 2.97 -2.85
CA LEU A 100 11.12 3.65 -2.57
C LEU A 100 11.39 3.83 -1.08
N HIS A 101 10.35 4.05 -0.28
CA HIS A 101 10.44 4.30 1.16
C HIS A 101 9.83 3.19 2.00
N GLY A 102 9.67 1.98 1.44
CA GLY A 102 9.04 0.84 2.10
C GLY A 102 9.63 0.52 3.48
N ALA A 103 10.94 0.76 3.65
CA ALA A 103 11.64 0.60 4.92
C ALA A 103 11.09 1.50 6.06
N LEU A 104 10.47 2.65 5.75
CA LEU A 104 9.82 3.50 6.75
C LEU A 104 8.54 2.88 7.32
N PHE A 105 7.94 1.94 6.58
CA PHE A 105 6.68 1.30 6.91
C PHE A 105 6.85 -0.13 7.44
N GLN A 106 8.08 -0.64 7.46
CA GLN A 106 8.36 -1.96 8.00
C GLN A 106 8.09 -1.95 9.50
N GLN A 107 7.19 -2.84 9.93
CA GLN A 107 7.09 -3.24 11.33
C GLN A 107 7.88 -4.54 11.53
N ASP A 108 8.30 -4.80 12.77
CA ASP A 108 9.01 -6.03 13.13
C ASP A 108 8.16 -7.31 12.99
N VAL A 109 6.90 -7.18 12.59
CA VAL A 109 6.00 -8.31 12.33
C VAL A 109 6.31 -8.89 10.96
N ARG A 110 6.93 -10.08 10.94
CA ARG A 110 7.10 -10.87 9.72
C ARG A 110 5.94 -11.84 9.61
N LEU A 111 5.07 -11.60 8.63
CA LEU A 111 4.02 -12.54 8.26
C LEU A 111 4.57 -13.50 7.20
N THR A 112 4.35 -14.78 7.42
CA THR A 112 4.53 -15.84 6.43
C THR A 112 3.19 -16.09 5.77
N THR A 113 3.16 -15.97 4.44
CA THR A 113 1.96 -16.22 3.65
C THR A 113 2.22 -17.36 2.67
N GLU A 114 1.39 -18.40 2.74
CA GLU A 114 1.39 -19.53 1.80
C GLU A 114 0.05 -19.58 1.09
N ASN A 115 0.06 -19.92 -0.20
CA ASN A 115 -1.15 -19.91 -1.03
C ASN A 115 -1.38 -21.28 -1.68
N LEU A 116 -2.65 -21.70 -1.73
CA LEU A 116 -3.10 -22.89 -2.43
C LEU A 116 -4.21 -22.52 -3.42
N TRP A 117 -4.26 -23.21 -4.55
CA TRP A 117 -5.32 -23.05 -5.53
C TRP A 117 -6.27 -24.25 -5.50
N SER A 118 -7.57 -24.03 -5.36
CA SER A 118 -8.57 -25.10 -5.46
C SER A 118 -9.53 -24.84 -6.63
N THR A 119 -9.99 -25.92 -7.27
CA THR A 119 -11.06 -25.88 -8.28
C THR A 119 -12.44 -26.20 -7.69
N GLU A 120 -12.50 -26.49 -6.40
CA GLU A 120 -13.73 -26.77 -5.68
C GLU A 120 -14.51 -25.47 -5.40
N ARG A 121 -15.81 -25.58 -5.13
CA ARG A 121 -16.62 -24.40 -4.80
C ARG A 121 -16.30 -23.97 -3.38
N GLU A 122 -16.30 -22.66 -3.16
CA GLU A 122 -16.03 -22.08 -1.83
C GLU A 122 -16.91 -22.67 -0.73
N SER A 123 -18.20 -22.91 -1.00
CA SER A 123 -19.12 -23.53 -0.03
C SER A 123 -18.70 -24.94 0.39
N ASP A 124 -18.06 -25.69 -0.50
CA ASP A 124 -17.60 -27.05 -0.23
C ASP A 124 -16.29 -27.02 0.61
N LEU A 125 -15.49 -25.96 0.45
CA LEU A 125 -14.23 -25.75 1.17
C LEU A 125 -14.43 -25.16 2.58
N ALA A 126 -15.50 -24.39 2.80
CA ALA A 126 -15.71 -23.61 4.02
C ALA A 126 -15.62 -24.44 5.31
N ALA A 127 -16.17 -25.66 5.33
CA ALA A 127 -16.13 -26.51 6.51
C ALA A 127 -14.70 -26.99 6.83
N ALA A 128 -13.95 -27.42 5.80
CA ALA A 128 -12.57 -27.86 5.95
C ALA A 128 -11.65 -26.71 6.37
N LEU A 129 -11.79 -25.53 5.76
CA LEU A 129 -11.01 -24.34 6.11
C LEU A 129 -11.31 -23.85 7.52
N GLY A 130 -12.58 -23.94 7.96
CA GLY A 130 -12.97 -23.61 9.33
C GLY A 130 -12.31 -24.52 10.37
N LEU A 131 -12.15 -25.82 10.08
CA LEU A 131 -11.43 -26.75 10.94
C LEU A 131 -9.93 -26.43 10.98
N VAL A 132 -9.30 -26.20 9.82
CA VAL A 132 -7.88 -25.84 9.73
C VAL A 132 -7.60 -24.55 10.51
N GLN A 133 -8.43 -23.52 10.37
CA GLN A 133 -8.26 -22.29 11.15
C GLN A 133 -8.46 -22.54 12.66
N GLY A 134 -9.42 -23.39 13.04
CA GLY A 134 -9.65 -23.75 14.44
C GLY A 134 -8.49 -24.52 15.08
N ASN A 135 -7.81 -25.36 14.30
CA ASN A 135 -6.70 -26.20 14.77
C ASN A 135 -5.35 -25.46 14.82
N ASN A 136 -5.23 -24.31 14.14
CA ASN A 136 -3.98 -23.55 14.02
C ASN A 136 -4.18 -22.11 14.55
N PRO A 137 -4.30 -21.91 15.89
CA PRO A 137 -4.47 -20.59 16.47
C PRO A 137 -3.24 -19.72 16.19
N GLY A 138 -3.42 -18.64 15.44
CA GLY A 138 -2.34 -17.76 14.97
C GLY A 138 -2.14 -17.77 13.45
N VAL A 139 -2.86 -18.64 12.73
CA VAL A 139 -2.94 -18.63 11.27
C VAL A 139 -4.32 -18.14 10.84
N THR A 140 -4.35 -17.11 10.00
CA THR A 140 -5.56 -16.63 9.33
C THR A 140 -5.72 -17.36 8.01
N VAL A 141 -6.90 -17.93 7.78
CA VAL A 141 -7.22 -18.65 6.54
C VAL A 141 -8.24 -17.84 5.74
N GLY A 142 -7.86 -17.39 4.55
CA GLY A 142 -8.71 -16.64 3.63
C GLY A 142 -9.07 -17.44 2.38
N SER A 143 -10.30 -17.30 1.89
CA SER A 143 -10.76 -17.83 0.61
C SER A 143 -11.14 -16.69 -0.34
N TYR A 144 -10.58 -16.71 -1.55
CA TYR A 144 -10.74 -15.66 -2.56
C TYR A 144 -11.17 -16.29 -3.90
N PRO A 145 -12.49 -16.40 -4.16
CA PRO A 145 -12.99 -16.93 -5.43
C PRO A 145 -12.57 -16.02 -6.60
N ARG A 146 -12.06 -16.62 -7.66
CA ARG A 146 -11.72 -15.94 -8.92
C ARG A 146 -12.81 -16.20 -9.95
N PHE A 147 -13.34 -15.11 -10.50
CA PHE A 147 -14.38 -15.13 -11.51
C PHE A 147 -13.79 -14.85 -12.90
N THR A 148 -14.31 -15.53 -13.90
CA THR A 148 -14.08 -15.26 -15.32
C THR A 148 -15.42 -15.07 -16.04
N GLU A 149 -15.39 -14.66 -17.31
CA GLU A 149 -16.58 -14.57 -18.16
C GLU A 149 -17.38 -15.89 -18.25
N LYS A 150 -16.72 -17.03 -17.98
CA LYS A 150 -17.34 -18.37 -17.99
C LYS A 150 -17.82 -18.84 -16.61
N GLY A 151 -17.74 -18.00 -15.58
CA GLY A 151 -18.10 -18.32 -14.19
C GLY A 151 -16.90 -18.43 -13.25
N ILE A 152 -17.12 -19.04 -12.07
CA ILE A 152 -16.08 -19.26 -11.05
C ILE A 152 -15.02 -20.21 -11.63
N GLN A 153 -13.79 -19.75 -11.66
CA GLN A 153 -12.64 -20.47 -12.22
C GLN A 153 -11.92 -21.34 -11.18
N GLY A 154 -12.05 -20.94 -9.91
CA GLY A 154 -11.41 -21.57 -8.77
C GLY A 154 -11.34 -20.60 -7.59
N VAL A 155 -10.78 -21.06 -6.48
CA VAL A 155 -10.65 -20.32 -5.23
C VAL A 155 -9.17 -20.28 -4.84
N LEU A 156 -8.64 -19.08 -4.65
CA LEU A 156 -7.33 -18.88 -4.05
C LEU A 156 -7.48 -18.94 -2.53
N LEU A 157 -6.79 -19.87 -1.90
CA LEU A 157 -6.73 -20.04 -0.46
C LEU A 157 -5.42 -19.45 0.04
N SER A 158 -5.49 -18.58 1.04
CA SER A 158 -4.33 -17.91 1.62
C SER A 158 -4.23 -18.20 3.10
N PHE A 159 -3.04 -18.60 3.54
CA PHE A 159 -2.72 -18.93 4.93
C PHE A 159 -1.65 -17.96 5.39
N GLU A 160 -1.98 -17.12 6.36
CA GLU A 160 -1.10 -16.05 6.84
C GLU A 160 -0.91 -16.13 8.36
N GLY A 161 0.33 -16.08 8.82
CA GLY A 161 0.64 -16.09 10.25
C GLY A 161 2.08 -15.67 10.55
N GLU A 162 2.37 -15.34 11.81
CA GLU A 162 3.71 -14.92 12.24
C GLU A 162 4.70 -16.09 12.38
N ASP A 163 4.19 -17.28 12.72
CA ASP A 163 4.99 -18.51 12.85
C ASP A 163 4.98 -19.29 11.51
N PRO A 164 6.13 -19.39 10.81
CA PRO A 164 6.22 -20.12 9.55
C PRO A 164 5.86 -21.60 9.68
N GLU A 165 6.15 -22.25 10.82
CA GLU A 165 5.85 -23.67 11.00
C GLU A 165 4.36 -23.90 11.22
N ALA A 166 3.68 -23.00 11.94
CA ALA A 166 2.23 -23.03 12.07
C ALA A 166 1.52 -22.86 10.72
N VAL A 167 2.00 -21.92 9.88
CA VAL A 167 1.47 -21.72 8.52
C VAL A 167 1.66 -22.99 7.67
N LYS A 168 2.84 -23.60 7.73
CA LYS A 168 3.15 -24.83 6.99
C LYS A 168 2.32 -26.03 7.46
N GLN A 169 2.04 -26.12 8.77
CA GLN A 169 1.14 -27.12 9.33
C GLN A 169 -0.29 -26.93 8.81
N ALA A 170 -0.82 -25.70 8.86
CA ALA A 170 -2.14 -25.38 8.35
C ALA A 170 -2.29 -25.72 6.85
N VAL A 171 -1.27 -25.39 6.05
CA VAL A 171 -1.22 -25.76 4.61
C VAL A 171 -1.21 -27.26 4.41
N THR A 172 -0.48 -28.02 5.24
CA THR A 172 -0.41 -29.49 5.15
C THR A 172 -1.76 -30.13 5.50
N GLU A 173 -2.42 -29.61 6.53
CA GLU A 173 -3.75 -30.06 6.97
C GLU A 173 -4.82 -29.75 5.92
N ALA A 174 -4.74 -28.55 5.31
CA ALA A 174 -5.59 -28.17 4.19
C ALA A 174 -5.42 -29.14 3.01
N ARG A 175 -4.18 -29.41 2.58
CA ARG A 175 -3.87 -30.37 1.48
C ARG A 175 -4.39 -31.78 1.72
N ALA A 176 -4.46 -32.22 2.97
CA ALA A 176 -4.99 -33.53 3.30
C ALA A 176 -6.52 -33.59 3.16
N SER A 177 -7.20 -32.44 3.28
CA SER A 177 -8.65 -32.34 3.38
C SER A 177 -9.33 -31.80 2.11
N ILE A 178 -8.59 -31.10 1.24
CA ILE A 178 -9.15 -30.43 0.05
C ILE A 178 -8.32 -30.75 -1.20
N LYS A 179 -8.95 -30.68 -2.38
CA LYS A 179 -8.21 -30.79 -3.64
C LYS A 179 -7.61 -29.45 -4.01
N CYS A 180 -6.28 -29.35 -3.94
CA CYS A 180 -5.56 -28.13 -4.23
C CYS A 180 -4.22 -28.33 -4.95
N GLU A 181 -3.74 -27.27 -5.59
CA GLU A 181 -2.46 -27.15 -6.29
C GLU A 181 -1.63 -25.99 -5.71
N ASP A 182 -0.30 -26.09 -5.81
CA ASP A 182 0.69 -25.18 -5.18
C ASP A 182 0.83 -23.84 -5.89
N THR A 183 0.28 -23.73 -7.09
CA THR A 183 0.40 -22.55 -7.93
C THR A 183 -0.93 -22.25 -8.59
N ILE A 184 -1.27 -20.98 -8.66
CA ILE A 184 -2.29 -20.50 -9.59
C ILE A 184 -1.81 -20.91 -10.98
N PRO A 185 -2.51 -21.80 -11.70
CA PRO A 185 -1.98 -22.28 -12.97
C PRO A 185 -1.89 -21.09 -13.95
N ALA A 186 -0.81 -20.98 -14.73
CA ALA A 186 -0.53 -19.80 -15.58
C ALA A 186 -1.70 -19.39 -16.51
N LYS A 187 -2.60 -20.32 -16.84
CA LYS A 187 -3.86 -20.11 -17.57
C LYS A 187 -4.92 -19.27 -16.82
N HIS A 188 -4.64 -18.83 -15.60
CA HIS A 188 -5.51 -18.02 -14.73
C HIS A 188 -4.91 -16.65 -14.36
N ILE A 189 -3.72 -16.31 -14.89
CA ILE A 189 -2.96 -15.10 -14.52
C ILE A 189 -3.32 -13.88 -15.40
N THR A 190 -4.00 -14.09 -16.53
CA THR A 190 -4.39 -12.98 -17.43
C THR A 190 -5.78 -12.43 -17.09
N ASN A 191 -5.79 -11.21 -16.57
CA ASN A 191 -6.56 -10.08 -17.12
C ASN A 191 -5.77 -8.79 -16.89
#